data_AF-A0A0W0VZ93-F1
#
_entry.id   AF-A0A0W0VZ93-F1
#
_cell.length_a   1.000
_cell.length_b   1.000
_cell.length_c   1.000
_cell.angle_alpha   90.00
_cell.angle_beta   90.00
_cell.angle_gamma   90.00
#
_symmetry.space_group_name_H-M   'P 1'
#
loop_
_entity.id
_entity.type
_entity.pdbx_description
1 polymer ?
#
loop_
_entity_poly.entity_id
_entity_poly.type
_entity_poly.pdbx_seq_one_letter_code
_entity_poly.pdbx_strand_id
1 'polypeptide(L)'
;MRSNVIAGLIITALGSPCAVATSSNHYDLERRIFDTSYQLNQIAKENDTDLCSGDVAIAAAYLESAGAQLQHHKKDRAVVSMAYGYNELKEISNVRSYCTHLSPKVKPYLARVIVMKSELENINMPETDQTSD
;
A
#
# COMPACT_ATOMS: atom_id res chain seq x y z
N MET A 1 12.11 -5.47 69.79
CA MET A 1 12.64 -6.20 68.62
C MET A 1 11.60 -7.19 68.13
N ARG A 2 11.07 -6.99 66.91
CA ARG A 2 10.69 -8.02 65.92
C ARG A 2 9.88 -7.35 64.80
N SER A 3 10.59 -6.95 63.75
CA SER A 3 10.02 -6.59 62.47
C SER A 3 9.60 -7.87 61.75
N ASN A 4 8.33 -7.97 61.35
CA ASN A 4 7.91 -8.96 60.35
C ASN A 4 7.35 -8.19 59.16
N VAL A 5 8.24 -7.93 58.21
CA VAL A 5 7.90 -7.46 56.85
C VAL A 5 7.44 -8.69 56.08
N ILE A 6 6.15 -8.75 55.74
CA ILE A 6 5.66 -9.76 54.80
C ILE A 6 5.94 -9.25 53.40
N ALA A 7 6.94 -9.85 52.77
CA ALA A 7 7.34 -9.61 51.40
C ALA A 7 6.21 -9.97 50.43
N GLY A 8 5.74 -8.98 49.67
CA GLY A 8 4.83 -9.18 48.55
C GLY A 8 5.56 -9.85 47.40
N LEU A 9 5.04 -10.99 46.94
CA LEU A 9 5.55 -11.73 45.79
C LEU A 9 4.93 -11.11 44.53
N ILE A 10 5.64 -10.16 43.91
CA ILE A 10 5.25 -9.62 42.60
C ILE A 10 5.61 -10.69 41.57
N ILE A 11 4.60 -11.45 41.13
CA ILE A 11 4.72 -12.32 39.97
C ILE A 11 4.80 -11.41 38.74
N THR A 12 6.02 -11.04 38.35
CA THR A 12 6.28 -10.48 37.03
C THR A 12 6.08 -11.60 36.02
N ALA A 13 4.86 -11.73 35.52
CA ALA A 13 4.62 -12.48 34.29
C ALA A 13 5.43 -11.78 33.19
N LEU A 14 6.58 -12.36 32.84
CA LEU A 14 7.30 -12.06 31.62
C LEU A 14 6.39 -12.45 30.47
N GLY A 15 5.51 -11.53 30.09
CA GLY A 15 4.81 -11.60 28.82
C GLY A 15 5.86 -11.51 27.74
N SER A 16 6.21 -12.65 27.15
CA SER A 16 6.96 -12.68 25.91
C SER A 16 6.28 -11.72 24.94
N PRO A 17 6.97 -10.71 24.37
CA PRO A 17 6.45 -10.09 23.18
C PRO A 17 6.39 -11.20 22.13
N CYS A 18 5.19 -11.66 21.79
CA CYS A 18 4.99 -12.40 20.56
C CYS A 18 5.47 -11.48 19.45
N ALA A 19 6.70 -11.69 18.98
CA ALA A 19 7.17 -11.11 17.74
C ALA A 19 6.27 -11.70 16.66
N VAL A 20 5.18 -11.01 16.34
CA VAL A 20 4.46 -11.25 15.10
C VAL A 20 5.44 -10.84 14.03
N ALA A 21 6.20 -11.80 13.52
CA ALA A 21 6.99 -11.61 12.33
C ALA A 21 5.98 -11.31 11.22
N THR A 22 5.74 -10.02 10.95
CA THR A 22 5.07 -9.58 9.73
C THR A 22 6.06 -9.82 8.60
N SER A 23 6.26 -11.08 8.21
CA SER A 23 6.74 -11.37 6.87
C SER A 23 5.66 -10.82 5.95
N SER A 24 5.83 -9.57 5.50
CA SER A 24 4.95 -8.94 4.52
C SER A 24 4.87 -9.88 3.33
N ASN A 25 3.74 -10.57 3.20
CA ASN A 25 3.53 -11.48 2.10
C ASN A 25 3.30 -10.62 0.85
N HIS A 26 4.28 -10.58 -0.06
CA HIS A 26 4.20 -9.76 -1.27
C HIS A 26 2.97 -10.09 -2.12
N TYR A 27 2.40 -11.30 -2.03
CA TYR A 27 1.14 -11.67 -2.67
C TYR A 27 -0.08 -10.91 -2.12
N ASP A 28 -0.12 -10.63 -0.81
CA ASP A 28 -1.19 -9.82 -0.22
C ASP A 28 -1.09 -8.35 -0.68
N LEU A 29 0.14 -7.83 -0.72
CA LEU A 29 0.40 -6.48 -1.21
C LEU A 29 0.05 -6.36 -2.71
N GLU A 30 0.46 -7.31 -3.54
CA GLU A 30 0.08 -7.42 -4.96
C GLU A 30 -1.44 -7.37 -5.12
N ARG A 31 -2.16 -8.21 -4.38
CA ARG A 31 -3.62 -8.25 -4.43
C ARG A 31 -4.25 -6.91 -4.08
N ARG A 32 -3.80 -6.27 -2.98
CA ARG A 32 -4.32 -4.95 -2.58
C ARG A 32 -4.05 -3.86 -3.61
N ILE A 33 -2.92 -3.94 -4.32
CA ILE A 33 -2.60 -3.03 -5.42
C ILE A 33 -3.59 -3.22 -6.57
N PHE A 34 -3.84 -4.46 -7.00
CA PHE A 34 -4.82 -4.75 -8.05
C PHE A 34 -6.24 -4.37 -7.65
N ASP A 35 -6.67 -4.68 -6.42
CA ASP A 35 -7.99 -4.30 -5.92
C ASP A 35 -8.18 -2.76 -5.93
N THR A 36 -7.14 -2.02 -5.56
CA THR A 36 -7.15 -0.55 -5.59
C THR A 36 -7.22 -0.01 -7.02
N SER A 37 -6.43 -0.58 -7.94
CA SER A 37 -6.48 -0.25 -9.36
C SER A 37 -7.87 -0.49 -9.95
N TYR A 38 -8.44 -1.67 -9.69
CA TYR A 38 -9.77 -2.05 -10.16
C TYR A 38 -10.84 -1.05 -9.69
N GLN A 39 -10.81 -0.66 -8.41
CA GLN A 39 -11.76 0.29 -7.84
C GLN A 39 -11.62 1.69 -8.43
N LEU A 40 -10.39 2.16 -8.70
CA LEU A 40 -10.17 3.42 -9.42
C LEU A 40 -10.67 3.35 -10.86
N ASN A 41 -10.46 2.23 -11.56
CA ASN A 41 -11.01 2.01 -12.90
C ASN A 41 -12.55 2.01 -12.90
N GLN A 42 -13.21 1.49 -11.86
CA GLN A 42 -14.67 1.62 -11.73
C GLN A 42 -15.09 3.08 -11.57
N ILE A 43 -14.39 3.88 -10.74
CA ILE A 43 -14.66 5.31 -10.60
C ILE A 43 -14.49 6.02 -11.96
N ALA A 44 -13.42 5.73 -12.69
CA ALA A 44 -13.23 6.31 -14.02
C ALA A 44 -14.37 5.95 -14.97
N LYS A 45 -14.76 4.68 -15.03
CA LYS A 45 -15.83 4.18 -15.89
C LYS A 45 -17.21 4.76 -15.55
N GLU A 46 -17.53 4.90 -14.27
CA GLU A 46 -18.78 5.51 -13.81
C GLU A 46 -18.89 7.00 -14.15
N ASN A 47 -17.76 7.64 -14.52
CA ASN A 47 -17.67 9.07 -14.81
C ASN A 47 -17.00 9.30 -16.18
N ASP A 48 -17.18 8.39 -17.15
CA ASP A 48 -16.48 8.35 -18.44
C ASP A 48 -16.63 9.60 -19.33
N THR A 49 -17.67 10.41 -19.07
CA THR A 49 -17.88 11.71 -19.72
C THR A 49 -17.13 12.86 -19.04
N ASP A 50 -16.57 12.64 -17.86
CA ASP A 50 -15.81 13.64 -17.11
C ASP A 50 -14.34 13.68 -17.52
N LEU A 51 -13.77 14.87 -17.67
CA LEU A 51 -12.36 15.05 -18.04
C LEU A 51 -11.39 14.42 -17.02
N CYS A 52 -11.71 14.50 -15.73
CA CYS A 52 -10.90 13.92 -14.67
C CYS A 52 -10.93 12.38 -14.67
N SER A 53 -11.92 11.75 -15.30
CA SER A 53 -11.98 10.28 -15.35
C SER A 53 -10.77 9.66 -16.06
N GLY A 54 -10.24 10.34 -17.09
CA GLY A 54 -9.01 9.93 -17.78
C GLY A 54 -7.81 9.90 -16.84
N ASP A 55 -7.68 10.91 -15.98
CA ASP A 55 -6.60 10.96 -14.98
C ASP A 55 -6.73 9.85 -13.93
N VAL A 56 -7.95 9.57 -13.49
CA VAL A 56 -8.23 8.45 -12.57
C VAL A 56 -7.86 7.12 -13.21
N ALA A 57 -8.16 6.92 -14.51
CA ALA A 57 -7.76 5.73 -15.25
C ALA A 57 -6.23 5.62 -15.41
N ILE A 58 -5.52 6.73 -15.63
CA ILE A 58 -4.06 6.76 -15.68
C ILE A 58 -3.46 6.33 -14.32
N ALA A 59 -3.98 6.88 -13.22
CA ALA A 59 -3.57 6.46 -11.88
C ALA A 59 -3.81 4.95 -11.66
N ALA A 60 -4.98 4.44 -12.06
CA ALA A 60 -5.31 3.02 -11.97
C ALA A 60 -4.34 2.15 -12.78
N ALA A 61 -3.98 2.56 -14.00
CA ALA A 61 -3.05 1.85 -14.87
C ALA A 61 -1.63 1.78 -14.29
N TYR A 62 -1.17 2.84 -13.62
CA TYR A 62 0.11 2.81 -12.91
C TYR A 62 0.10 1.82 -11.74
N LEU A 63 -1.00 1.73 -10.99
CA LEU A 63 -1.13 0.74 -9.92
C LEU A 63 -1.22 -0.68 -10.48
N GLU A 64 -1.97 -0.91 -11.56
CA GLU A 64 -2.01 -2.21 -12.24
C GLU A 64 -0.62 -2.65 -12.70
N SER A 65 0.13 -1.71 -13.30
CA SER A 65 1.53 -1.93 -13.67
C SER A 65 2.39 -2.28 -12.46
N ALA A 66 2.23 -1.57 -11.34
CA ALA A 66 2.97 -1.87 -10.11
C ALA A 66 2.68 -3.28 -9.58
N GLY A 67 1.40 -3.69 -9.57
CA GLY A 67 0.97 -5.04 -9.19
C GLY A 67 1.59 -6.10 -10.09
N ALA A 68 1.56 -5.89 -11.41
CA ALA A 68 2.15 -6.82 -12.38
C ALA A 68 3.68 -6.92 -12.23
N GLN A 69 4.39 -5.80 -12.02
CA GLN A 69 5.83 -5.85 -11.76
C GLN A 69 6.15 -6.60 -10.46
N LEU A 70 5.34 -6.39 -9.41
CA LEU A 70 5.52 -7.07 -8.13
C LEU A 70 5.28 -8.59 -8.25
N GLN A 71 4.23 -8.99 -8.97
CA GLN A 71 3.95 -10.39 -9.30
C GLN A 71 5.13 -11.09 -9.98
N HIS A 72 5.87 -10.35 -10.82
CA HIS A 72 7.07 -10.84 -11.51
C HIS A 72 8.38 -10.59 -10.76
N HIS A 73 8.33 -10.34 -9.45
CA HIS A 73 9.52 -10.13 -8.59
C HIS A 73 10.40 -8.93 -9.00
N LYS A 74 9.85 -7.97 -9.77
CA LYS A 74 10.56 -6.76 -10.22
C LYS A 74 10.28 -5.60 -9.28
N LYS A 75 10.70 -5.72 -8.01
CA LYS A 75 10.44 -4.75 -6.93
C LYS A 75 10.73 -3.31 -7.35
N ASP A 76 11.91 -3.02 -7.88
CA ASP A 76 12.31 -1.65 -8.22
C ASP A 76 11.39 -1.02 -9.27
N ARG A 77 10.95 -1.80 -10.26
CA ARG A 77 9.99 -1.35 -11.26
C ARG A 77 8.60 -1.14 -10.65
N ALA A 78 8.19 -2.02 -9.74
CA ALA A 78 6.95 -1.86 -9.01
C ALA A 78 6.94 -0.58 -8.17
N VAL A 79 8.05 -0.26 -7.49
CA VAL A 79 8.22 0.98 -6.70
C VAL A 79 8.08 2.21 -7.60
N VAL A 80 8.71 2.21 -8.77
CA VAL A 80 8.61 3.32 -9.73
C VAL A 80 7.17 3.49 -10.24
N SER A 81 6.51 2.42 -10.68
CA SER A 81 5.11 2.47 -11.13
C SER A 81 4.17 2.94 -10.01
N MET A 82 4.37 2.45 -8.79
CA MET A 82 3.60 2.88 -7.60
C MET A 82 3.79 4.37 -7.32
N ALA A 83 5.01 4.90 -7.48
CA ALA A 83 5.29 6.33 -7.29
C ALA A 83 4.56 7.21 -8.32
N TYR A 84 4.47 6.78 -9.58
CA TYR A 84 3.66 7.47 -10.59
C TYR A 84 2.17 7.47 -10.24
N GLY A 85 1.62 6.32 -9.88
CA GLY A 85 0.21 6.22 -9.45
C GLY A 85 -0.09 7.09 -8.22
N TYR A 86 0.81 7.10 -7.23
CA TYR A 86 0.72 7.98 -6.08
C TYR A 86 0.69 9.47 -6.47
N ASN A 87 1.60 9.90 -7.35
CA ASN A 87 1.67 11.30 -7.78
C ASN A 87 0.40 11.72 -8.52
N GLU A 88 -0.12 10.88 -9.42
CA GLU A 88 -1.39 11.15 -10.10
C GLU A 88 -2.56 11.30 -9.12
N LEU A 89 -2.69 10.38 -8.17
CA LEU A 89 -3.73 10.45 -7.14
C LEU A 89 -3.61 11.70 -6.26
N LYS A 90 -2.38 12.13 -5.96
CA LYS A 90 -2.11 13.35 -5.21
C LYS A 90 -2.54 14.60 -5.98
N GLU A 91 -2.24 14.67 -7.28
CA GLU A 91 -2.63 15.76 -8.17
C GLU A 91 -4.16 15.84 -8.33
N ILE A 92 -4.82 14.71 -8.58
CA ILE A 92 -6.29 14.59 -8.65
C ILE A 92 -6.94 15.02 -7.34
N SER A 93 -6.34 14.66 -6.20
CA SER A 93 -6.94 14.92 -4.88
C SER A 93 -6.82 16.36 -4.42
N ASN A 94 -5.82 17.11 -4.88
CA ASN A 94 -5.42 18.38 -4.26
C ASN A 94 -5.11 19.53 -5.21
N VAL A 95 -4.76 19.27 -6.48
CA VAL A 95 -4.17 20.30 -7.37
C VAL A 95 -5.06 20.56 -8.57
N ARG A 96 -5.53 19.51 -9.26
CA ARG A 96 -6.29 19.64 -10.51
C ARG A 96 -7.70 20.15 -10.26
N SER A 97 -7.93 21.42 -10.57
CA SER A 97 -9.22 22.09 -10.31
C SER A 97 -10.41 21.42 -11.00
N TYR A 98 -10.23 20.90 -12.21
CA TYR A 98 -11.28 20.15 -12.93
C TYR A 98 -11.64 18.81 -12.26
N CYS A 99 -10.79 18.29 -11.38
CA CYS A 99 -11.03 17.07 -10.63
C CYS A 99 -11.81 17.27 -9.32
N THR A 100 -12.13 18.52 -8.92
CA THR A 100 -12.69 18.85 -7.59
C THR A 100 -13.88 17.98 -7.16
N HIS A 101 -14.72 17.57 -8.11
CA HIS A 101 -15.91 16.76 -7.84
C HIS A 101 -15.61 15.25 -7.68
N LEU A 102 -14.52 14.74 -8.26
CA LEU A 102 -14.02 13.37 -8.06
C LEU A 102 -13.02 13.26 -6.91
N SER A 103 -12.31 14.34 -6.55
CA SER A 103 -11.30 14.33 -5.47
C SER A 103 -11.80 13.67 -4.17
N PRO A 104 -13.03 13.91 -3.67
CA PRO A 104 -13.53 13.22 -2.47
C PRO A 104 -13.65 11.70 -2.62
N LYS A 105 -13.98 11.21 -3.82
CA LYS A 105 -14.06 9.77 -4.12
C LYS A 105 -12.66 9.14 -4.21
N VAL A 106 -11.67 9.89 -4.68
CA VAL A 106 -10.30 9.43 -4.93
C VAL A 106 -9.42 9.47 -3.67
N LYS A 107 -9.62 10.45 -2.77
CA LYS A 107 -8.81 10.63 -1.54
C LYS A 107 -8.63 9.36 -0.68
N PRO A 108 -9.66 8.53 -0.44
CA PRO A 108 -9.48 7.27 0.28
C PRO A 108 -8.45 6.33 -0.37
N TYR A 109 -8.37 6.32 -1.70
CA TYR A 109 -7.43 5.51 -2.46
C TYR A 109 -6.01 6.06 -2.41
N LEU A 110 -5.84 7.40 -2.40
CA LEU A 110 -4.55 8.02 -2.13
C LEU A 110 -3.98 7.56 -0.78
N ALA A 111 -4.81 7.53 0.26
CA ALA A 111 -4.39 7.05 1.58
C ALA A 111 -3.95 5.57 1.56
N ARG A 112 -4.70 4.70 0.85
CA ARG A 112 -4.32 3.29 0.67
C ARG A 112 -2.99 3.16 -0.07
N VAL A 113 -2.79 3.93 -1.13
CA VAL A 113 -1.56 3.92 -1.93
C VAL A 113 -0.36 4.40 -1.12
N ILE A 114 -0.51 5.40 -0.23
CA ILE A 114 0.57 5.81 0.69
C ILE A 114 1.04 4.63 1.54
N VAL A 115 0.09 3.89 2.14
CA VAL A 115 0.40 2.72 2.97
C VAL A 115 1.06 1.62 2.14
N MET A 116 0.46 1.23 1.02
CA MET A 116 0.99 0.17 0.14
C MET A 116 2.37 0.53 -0.44
N LYS A 117 2.62 1.79 -0.79
CA LYS A 117 3.93 2.26 -1.25
C LYS A 117 4.98 2.11 -0.15
N SER A 118 4.67 2.51 1.07
CA SER A 118 5.57 2.32 2.22
C SER A 118 5.83 0.83 2.48
N GLU A 119 4.81 -0.03 2.38
CA GLU A 119 5.00 -1.47 2.51
C GLU A 119 5.89 -2.02 1.40
N LEU A 120 5.63 -1.64 0.14
CA LEU A 120 6.39 -2.06 -1.04
C LEU A 120 7.86 -1.67 -0.96
N GLU A 121 8.19 -0.49 -0.43
CA GLU A 121 9.59 -0.06 -0.24
C GLU A 121 10.32 -0.97 0.77
N ASN A 122 9.59 -1.48 1.77
CA ASN A 122 10.14 -2.24 2.89
C ASN A 122 10.01 -3.77 2.76
N ILE A 123 9.35 -4.31 1.73
CA ILE A 123 9.30 -5.77 1.54
C ILE A 123 10.70 -6.31 1.18
N ASN A 124 11.06 -7.44 1.79
CA ASN A 124 12.20 -8.24 1.34
C ASN A 124 11.67 -9.28 0.36
N MET A 125 12.05 -9.15 -0.90
CA MET A 125 11.79 -10.17 -1.91
C MET A 125 13.05 -11.01 -2.06
N PRO A 126 12.96 -12.34 -2.02
CA PRO A 126 14.09 -13.18 -2.39
C PRO A 126 14.49 -12.81 -3.82
N GLU A 127 15.79 -12.55 -4.04
CA GLU A 127 16.31 -12.37 -5.38
C GLU A 127 16.00 -13.65 -6.17
N THR A 128 15.26 -13.52 -7.27
CA THR A 128 15.16 -14.61 -8.23
C THR A 128 16.54 -14.74 -8.85
N ASP A 129 17.28 -15.81 -8.51
CA ASP A 129 18.51 -16.20 -9.18
C ASP A 129 18.27 -16.16 -10.69
N GLN A 130 18.85 -15.17 -11.36
CA GLN A 130 18.97 -15.15 -12.81
C GLN A 130 20.11 -16.10 -13.18
N THR A 131 19.87 -17.39 -13.00
CA THR A 131 20.65 -18.45 -13.65
C THR A 131 19.67 -19.45 -14.23
N SER A 132 19.37 -19.30 -15.52
CA SER A 132 19.03 -20.40 -16.43
C SER A 132 19.03 -19.82 -17.86
N ASP A 133 20.19 -19.98 -18.50
CA ASP A 133 20.53 -20.15 -19.93
C ASP A 133 19.73 -19.42 -21.03
#